data_AF-A0A1J5I2Z3-F1
#
_entry.id   AF-A0A1J5I2Z3-F1
#
_cell.length_a   1.000
_cell.length_b   1.000
_cell.length_c   1.000
_cell.angle_alpha   90.00
_cell.angle_beta   90.00
_cell.angle_gamma   90.00
#
_symmetry.space_group_name_H-M   'P 1'
#
loop_
_entity.id
_entity.type
_entity.pdbx_description
1 polymer ?
#
loop_
_entity_poly.entity_id
_entity_poly.type
_entity_poly.pdbx_seq_one_letter_code
_entity_poly.pdbx_strand_id
1 'polypeptide(L)'
;MINELPGFLAAVPPQALRKEKEKARALRRTQWWRRQLDKGRCHYCGRPVARELLTMDHVVPLARGGRSTRGNLVPCCKDCNNKKKYLVPIEWEKYMERLGRDADRTAVTETESGP
;
A
#
# COMPACT_ATOMS: atom_id res chain seq x y z
N MET A 1 -10.24 37.03 -21.40
CA MET A 1 -10.65 35.92 -20.53
C MET A 1 -9.89 34.69 -20.99
N ILE A 2 -8.98 34.19 -20.15
CA ILE A 2 -8.37 32.84 -20.09
C ILE A 2 -7.04 33.11 -19.37
N ASN A 3 -7.07 32.97 -18.05
CA ASN A 3 -5.88 33.03 -17.22
C ASN A 3 -5.29 31.62 -17.23
N GLU A 4 -4.23 31.41 -18.01
CA GLU A 4 -3.45 30.18 -17.97
C GLU A 4 -2.73 30.10 -16.62
N LEU A 5 -3.22 29.23 -15.72
CA LEU A 5 -2.50 28.86 -14.52
C LEU A 5 -1.55 27.70 -14.84
N PRO A 6 -0.24 27.82 -14.55
CA PRO A 6 0.74 26.80 -14.86
C PRO A 6 0.64 25.62 -13.89
N GLY A 7 0.60 24.40 -14.43
CA GLY A 7 1.37 23.26 -13.89
C GLY A 7 1.08 22.72 -12.49
N PHE A 8 -0.06 22.97 -11.85
CA PHE A 8 -0.38 22.39 -10.55
C PHE A 8 -1.41 21.25 -10.68
N LEU A 9 -0.92 20.01 -10.71
CA LEU A 9 -1.68 18.75 -10.66
C LEU A 9 -2.71 18.56 -11.79
N ALA A 10 -2.24 18.26 -13.01
CA ALA A 10 -3.14 17.73 -14.04
C ALA A 10 -3.83 16.46 -13.49
N ALA A 11 -5.16 16.51 -13.38
CA ALA A 11 -5.95 15.38 -12.91
C ALA A 11 -5.73 14.16 -13.82
N VAL A 12 -5.54 12.98 -13.23
CA VAL A 12 -5.34 11.75 -14.00
C VAL A 12 -6.61 11.44 -14.81
N PRO A 13 -6.53 11.28 -16.14
CA PRO A 13 -7.71 11.03 -16.97
C PRO A 13 -8.49 9.78 -16.54
N PRO A 14 -9.84 9.80 -16.52
CA PRO A 14 -10.64 8.64 -16.09
C PRO A 14 -10.34 7.35 -16.87
N GLN A 15 -10.05 7.46 -18.17
CA GLN A 15 -9.67 6.32 -19.01
C GLN A 15 -8.35 5.69 -18.56
N ALA A 16 -7.36 6.50 -18.18
CA ALA A 16 -6.10 6.01 -17.62
C ALA A 16 -6.34 5.28 -16.29
N LEU A 17 -7.17 5.84 -15.40
CA LEU A 17 -7.55 5.16 -14.14
C LEU A 17 -8.23 3.81 -14.40
N ARG A 18 -9.13 3.73 -15.37
CA ARG A 18 -9.81 2.47 -15.75
C ARG A 18 -8.79 1.44 -16.25
N LYS A 19 -7.89 1.83 -17.15
CA LYS A 19 -6.84 0.95 -17.68
C LYS A 19 -5.94 0.42 -16.57
N GLU A 20 -5.53 1.27 -15.63
CA GLU A 20 -4.71 0.81 -14.50
C GLU A 20 -5.50 -0.10 -13.54
N LYS A 21 -6.80 0.14 -13.30
CA LYS A 21 -7.66 -0.78 -12.52
C LYS A 21 -7.79 -2.15 -13.20
N GLU A 22 -7.93 -2.20 -14.52
CA GLU A 22 -7.99 -3.46 -15.29
C GLU A 22 -6.66 -4.23 -15.19
N LYS A 23 -5.51 -3.55 -15.31
CA LYS A 23 -4.20 -4.16 -15.08
C LYS A 23 -4.05 -4.74 -13.67
N ALA A 24 -4.51 -4.03 -12.63
CA ALA A 24 -4.49 -4.55 -11.26
C ALA A 24 -5.35 -5.82 -11.11
N ARG A 25 -6.55 -5.84 -11.72
CA ARG A 25 -7.43 -7.01 -11.73
C ARG A 25 -6.77 -8.20 -12.44
N ALA A 26 -6.08 -7.96 -13.56
CA ALA A 26 -5.31 -8.99 -14.25
C ALA A 26 -4.16 -9.53 -13.38
N LEU A 27 -3.36 -8.63 -12.78
CA LEU A 27 -2.24 -9.02 -11.90
C LEU A 27 -2.70 -9.82 -10.69
N ARG A 28 -3.88 -9.52 -10.12
CA ARG A 28 -4.46 -10.25 -8.99
C ARG A 28 -4.68 -11.74 -9.27
N ARG A 29 -4.85 -12.12 -10.54
CA ARG A 29 -5.08 -13.51 -10.95
C ARG A 29 -3.78 -14.28 -11.20
N THR A 30 -2.63 -13.62 -11.21
CA THR A 30 -1.33 -14.23 -11.54
C THR A 30 -0.73 -15.02 -10.38
N GLN A 31 0.14 -15.98 -10.70
CA GLN A 31 0.95 -16.71 -9.72
C GLN A 31 1.87 -15.80 -8.90
N TRP A 32 2.32 -14.69 -9.49
CA TRP A 32 3.09 -13.68 -8.76
C TRP A 32 2.28 -13.11 -7.58
N TRP A 33 1.01 -12.75 -7.80
CA TRP A 33 0.19 -12.22 -6.72
C TRP A 33 -0.14 -13.29 -5.67
N ARG A 34 -0.41 -14.53 -6.10
CA ARG A 34 -0.59 -15.65 -5.16
C ARG A 34 0.62 -15.79 -4.24
N ARG A 35 1.85 -15.76 -4.79
CA ARG A 35 3.09 -15.79 -3.99
C ARG A 35 3.26 -14.59 -3.05
N GLN A 36 2.74 -13.40 -3.40
CA GLN A 36 2.76 -12.28 -2.46
C GLN A 36 1.84 -12.54 -1.27
N LEU A 37 0.67 -13.14 -1.48
CA LEU A 37 -0.25 -13.47 -0.40
C LEU A 37 0.27 -14.61 0.49
N ASP A 38 0.98 -15.59 -0.09
CA ASP A 38 1.56 -16.73 0.66
C ASP A 38 2.63 -16.31 1.67
N LYS A 39 3.19 -15.09 1.54
CA LYS A 39 4.07 -14.52 2.57
C LYS A 39 3.33 -14.27 3.89
N GLY A 40 2.00 -14.21 3.86
CA GLY A 40 1.15 -14.13 5.05
C GLY A 40 1.45 -12.92 5.94
N ARG A 41 1.87 -11.79 5.35
CA ARG A 41 2.30 -10.60 6.09
C ARG A 41 1.79 -9.32 5.44
N CYS A 42 1.39 -8.36 6.26
CA CYS A 42 1.05 -7.02 5.80
C CYS A 42 2.31 -6.25 5.41
N HIS A 43 2.34 -5.66 4.22
CA HIS A 43 3.45 -4.84 3.76
C HIS A 43 3.74 -3.63 4.66
N TYR A 44 2.70 -3.02 5.24
CA TYR A 44 2.84 -1.79 6.01
C TYR A 44 3.20 -2.03 7.48
N CYS A 45 2.44 -2.88 8.18
CA CYS A 45 2.67 -3.13 9.61
C CYS A 45 3.53 -4.37 9.90
N GLY A 46 3.94 -5.13 8.90
CA GLY A 46 4.77 -6.33 9.05
C GLY A 46 4.09 -7.54 9.71
N ARG A 47 2.94 -7.34 10.38
CA ARG A 47 2.24 -8.37 11.15
C ARG A 47 1.85 -9.58 10.28
N PRO A 48 1.86 -10.79 10.86
CA PRO A 48 1.26 -11.97 10.22
C PRO A 48 -0.23 -11.74 9.97
N VAL A 49 -0.69 -12.09 8.78
CA VAL A 49 -2.10 -11.97 8.35
C VAL A 49 -2.43 -13.17 7.47
N ALA A 50 -3.54 -13.84 7.77
CA ALA A 50 -4.04 -14.92 6.94
C ALA A 50 -4.22 -14.46 5.48
N ARG A 51 -3.92 -15.35 4.54
CA ARG A 51 -3.93 -15.09 3.10
C ARG A 51 -5.24 -14.45 2.62
N GLU A 52 -6.36 -14.90 3.17
CA GLU A 52 -7.72 -14.49 2.80
C GLU A 52 -8.07 -13.09 3.32
N LEU A 53 -7.35 -12.61 4.35
CA LEU A 53 -7.54 -11.30 4.96
C LEU A 53 -6.61 -10.22 4.37
N LEU A 54 -5.68 -10.61 3.50
CA LEU A 54 -4.80 -9.69 2.78
C LEU A 54 -5.53 -9.08 1.58
N THR A 55 -5.35 -7.77 1.43
CA THR A 55 -5.90 -6.97 0.33
C THR A 55 -4.78 -6.46 -0.57
N MET A 56 -5.12 -6.17 -1.83
CA MET A 56 -4.19 -5.54 -2.78
C MET A 56 -4.30 -4.02 -2.66
N ASP A 57 -3.17 -3.35 -2.42
CA ASP A 57 -3.09 -1.89 -2.41
C ASP A 57 -2.01 -1.38 -3.37
N HIS A 58 -2.21 -0.14 -3.85
CA HIS A 58 -1.24 0.61 -4.62
C HIS A 58 -0.44 1.52 -3.70
N VAL A 59 0.88 1.31 -3.58
CA VAL A 59 1.75 2.14 -2.73
C VAL A 59 1.62 3.61 -3.12
N VAL A 60 1.84 3.92 -4.41
CA VAL A 60 1.48 5.20 -5.03
C VAL A 60 0.05 5.12 -5.58
N PRO A 61 -0.90 5.93 -5.07
CA PRO A 61 -2.29 5.89 -5.53
C PRO A 61 -2.45 6.18 -7.02
N LEU A 62 -3.39 5.49 -7.68
CA LEU A 62 -3.69 5.72 -9.10
C LEU A 62 -4.10 7.18 -9.38
N ALA A 63 -4.85 7.80 -8.47
CA ALA A 63 -5.28 9.20 -8.58
C ALA A 63 -4.10 10.20 -8.53
N ARG A 64 -2.92 9.76 -8.09
CA ARG A 64 -1.67 10.55 -8.06
C ARG A 64 -0.67 10.06 -9.12
N GLY A 65 -1.15 9.40 -10.17
CA GLY A 65 -0.31 8.91 -11.28
C GLY A 65 0.34 7.55 -11.04
N GLY A 66 0.02 6.86 -9.95
CA GLY A 66 0.49 5.50 -9.70
C GLY A 66 0.10 4.52 -10.81
N ARG A 67 0.94 3.51 -11.04
CA ARG A 67 0.73 2.48 -12.07
C ARG A 67 0.44 1.12 -11.43
N SER A 68 -0.30 0.26 -12.10
CA SER A 68 -0.54 -1.12 -11.66
C SER A 68 0.58 -2.04 -12.12
N THR A 69 1.73 -1.92 -11.47
CA THR A 69 2.93 -2.75 -11.69
C THR A 69 3.23 -3.61 -10.47
N ARG A 70 4.04 -4.65 -10.64
CA ARG A 70 4.47 -5.50 -9.51
C ARG A 70 5.21 -4.73 -8.42
N GLY A 71 5.92 -3.65 -8.78
CA GLY A 71 6.64 -2.81 -7.82
C GLY A 71 5.76 -1.82 -7.05
N ASN A 72 4.54 -1.55 -7.52
CA ASN A 72 3.62 -0.62 -6.87
C ASN A 72 2.45 -1.33 -6.18
N LEU A 73 2.31 -2.65 -6.34
CA LEU A 73 1.24 -3.45 -5.76
C LEU A 73 1.75 -4.28 -4.59
N VAL A 74 1.11 -4.15 -3.43
CA VAL A 74 1.53 -4.81 -2.20
C VAL A 74 0.34 -5.47 -1.46
N PRO A 75 0.57 -6.61 -0.78
CA PRO A 75 -0.41 -7.20 0.11
C PRO A 75 -0.46 -6.41 1.43
N CYS A 76 -1.64 -6.04 1.90
CA CYS A 76 -1.77 -5.36 3.19
C CYS A 76 -3.06 -5.76 3.93
N CYS A 77 -3.05 -5.67 5.26
CA CYS A 77 -4.24 -5.93 6.07
C CYS A 77 -5.32 -4.86 5.83
N LYS A 78 -6.57 -5.22 6.16
CA LYS A 78 -7.73 -4.33 6.05
C LYS A 78 -7.54 -3.02 6.83
N ASP A 79 -6.94 -3.08 8.03
CA ASP A 79 -6.77 -1.90 8.88
C ASP A 79 -5.80 -0.88 8.29
N CYS A 80 -4.64 -1.33 7.82
CA CYS A 80 -3.67 -0.45 7.15
C CYS A 80 -4.25 0.12 5.86
N ASN A 81 -4.92 -0.71 5.05
CA ASN A 81 -5.56 -0.26 3.81
C ASN A 81 -6.64 0.81 4.08
N ASN A 82 -7.47 0.60 5.10
CA ASN A 82 -8.49 1.58 5.49
C ASN A 82 -7.85 2.87 5.99
N LYS A 83 -6.87 2.80 6.91
CA LYS A 83 -6.16 3.98 7.41
C LYS A 83 -5.51 4.76 6.26
N LYS A 84 -4.84 4.11 5.32
CA LYS A 84 -4.24 4.79 4.15
C LYS A 84 -5.24 5.53 3.28
N LYS A 85 -6.51 5.10 3.24
CA LYS A 85 -7.58 5.80 2.49
C LYS A 85 -8.08 7.05 3.21
N TYR A 86 -8.17 7.01 4.53
CA TYR A 86 -8.75 8.09 5.34
C TYR A 86 -7.73 9.12 5.80
N LEU A 87 -6.49 8.68 6.09
CA LEU A 87 -5.43 9.55 6.57
C LEU A 87 -4.91 10.44 5.45
N VAL A 88 -4.69 11.71 5.75
CA VAL A 88 -3.94 12.59 4.85
C VAL A 88 -2.46 12.19 4.84
N PRO A 89 -1.65 12.60 3.83
CA PRO A 89 -0.27 12.12 3.69
C PRO A 89 0.58 12.23 4.95
N ILE A 90 0.51 13.37 5.66
CA ILE A 90 1.29 13.59 6.87
C ILE A 90 0.84 12.71 8.04
N GLU A 91 -0.45 12.39 8.13
CA GLU A 91 -0.95 11.46 9.16
C GLU A 91 -0.58 10.02 8.82
N TRP A 92 -0.59 9.67 7.53
CA TRP A 92 -0.13 8.36 7.06
C TRP A 92 1.36 8.15 7.37
N GLU A 93 2.19 9.16 7.16
CA GLU A 93 3.62 9.12 7.51
C GLU A 93 3.83 8.90 9.01
N LYS A 94 3.18 9.70 9.87
CA LYS A 94 3.21 9.50 11.33
C LYS A 94 2.73 8.11 11.75
N TYR A 95 1.69 7.59 11.07
CA TYR A 95 1.19 6.24 11.31
C TYR A 95 2.26 5.19 10.97
N MET A 96 2.94 5.32 9.84
CA MET A 96 4.02 4.42 9.42
C MET A 96 5.23 4.49 10.37
N GLU A 97 5.63 5.68 10.82
CA GLU A 97 6.69 5.84 11.82
C GLU A 97 6.36 5.13 13.13
N ARG A 98 5.10 5.23 13.59
CA ARG A 98 4.66 4.51 14.80
C ARG A 98 4.74 3.00 14.62
N LEU A 99 4.32 2.48 13.46
CA LEU A 99 4.46 1.06 13.16
C LEU A 99 5.93 0.60 13.14
N GLY A 100 6.83 1.43 12.62
CA GLY A 100 8.27 1.17 12.63
C GLY A 100 8.84 1.08 14.06
N ARG A 101 8.46 2.01 14.93
CA ARG A 101 8.84 1.99 16.36
C ARG A 101 8.32 0.76 17.11
N ASP A 102 7.09 0.35 16.83
CA ASP A 102 6.50 -0.84 17.46
C ASP A 102 7.19 -2.14 17.00
N ALA A 103 7.60 -2.20 15.74
CA ALA A 103 8.39 -3.32 15.22
C ALA A 103 9.76 -3.42 15.90
N ASP A 104 10.45 -2.29 16.06
CA ASP A 104 11.76 -2.22 16.73
C ASP A 104 11.67 -2.64 18.21
N ARG A 105 10.66 -2.14 18.95
CA ARG A 105 10.44 -2.52 20.35
C ARG A 105 10.21 -4.03 20.54
N THR A 106 9.50 -4.66 19.62
CA THR A 106 9.23 -6.11 19.69
C THR A 106 10.52 -6.91 19.45
N ALA A 107 11.40 -6.44 18.57
CA ALA A 107 12.69 -7.08 18.31
C ALA A 107 13.64 -7.05 19.52
N VAL A 108 13.65 -5.95 20.29
CA VAL A 108 14.49 -5.83 21.50
C VAL A 108 14.08 -6.84 22.57
N THR A 109 12.78 -7.02 22.81
CA THR A 109 12.27 -7.95 23.84
C THR A 109 12.56 -9.43 23.57
N GLU A 110 12.75 -9.81 22.30
CA GLU A 110 13.10 -11.18 21.91
C GLU A 110 14.60 -11.50 22.10
N THR A 111 15.45 -10.47 22.22
CA THR A 111 16.91 -10.66 22.42
C THR A 111 17.34 -10.77 23.88
N GLU A 112 16.50 -10.36 24.84
CA GLU A 112 16.82 -10.37 26.28
C GLU A 112 16.29 -11.62 27.03
N SER A 113 15.75 -12.60 26.30
CA SER A 113 15.20 -13.85 26.85
C SER A 113 15.87 -15.11 26.28
N GLY A 114 17.19 -15.03 26.05
CA GLY A 114 18.06 -16.21 25.90
C GLY A 114 18.63 -16.65 27.26
N PRO A 115 18.90 -17.95 27.46
CA PRO A 115 19.29 -18.54 28.75
C PRO A 115 20.63 -18.02 29.30
#